data_AF-A0A1Y4HDK7-F1
#
_entry.id   AF-A0A1Y4HDK7-F1
#
_cell.length_a   1.000
_cell.length_b   1.000
_cell.length_c   1.000
_cell.angle_alpha   90.00
_cell.angle_beta   90.00
_cell.angle_gamma   90.00
#
_symmetry.space_group_name_H-M   'P 1'
#
loop_
_entity.id
_entity.type
_entity.pdbx_description
1 polymer ?
#
loop_
_entity_poly.entity_id
_entity_poly.type
_entity_poly.pdbx_seq_one_letter_code
_entity_poly.pdbx_strand_id
1 'polypeptide(L)'
;MNVTEYMRKHGLTDADLDAMAEPYERGDYASGSGDVFTGSHLDAVGKRRVTVIYDARDTQRVAAIARSRGVKTSEIYRDALDYYLAAQV
;
A
#
# COMPACT_ATOMS: atom_id res chain seq x y z
N MET A 1 10.35 -13.25 3.33
CA MET A 1 9.92 -13.11 4.72
C MET A 1 8.42 -12.93 4.72
N ASN A 2 7.66 -13.79 5.42
CA ASN A 2 6.21 -13.61 5.53
C ASN A 2 5.85 -12.62 6.67
N VAL A 3 4.58 -12.21 6.76
CA VAL A 3 4.11 -11.23 7.76
C VAL A 3 4.44 -11.68 9.19
N THR A 4 4.22 -12.97 9.50
CA THR A 4 4.51 -13.54 10.82
C THR A 4 6.00 -13.50 11.16
N GLU A 5 6.87 -13.78 10.20
CA GLU A 5 8.32 -13.70 10.36
C GLU A 5 8.80 -12.25 10.54
N TYR A 6 8.20 -11.32 9.80
CA TYR A 6 8.46 -9.88 9.92
C TYR A 6 8.10 -9.37 11.31
N MET A 7 6.90 -9.68 11.78
CA MET A 7 6.43 -9.27 13.11
C MET A 7 7.36 -9.78 14.21
N ARG A 8 7.73 -11.06 14.16
CA ARG A 8 8.65 -11.65 15.12
C ARG A 8 10.04 -11.00 15.08
N LYS A 9 10.57 -10.69 13.88
CA LYS A 9 11.88 -10.02 13.73
C LYS A 9 11.90 -8.63 14.37
N HIS A 10 10.80 -7.91 14.26
CA HIS A 10 10.67 -6.53 14.74
C HIS A 10 10.03 -6.42 16.14
N GLY A 11 9.74 -7.55 16.79
CA GLY A 11 9.09 -7.57 18.11
C GLY A 11 7.68 -7.00 18.10
N LEU A 12 7.00 -7.02 16.95
CA LEU A 12 5.65 -6.48 16.76
C LEU A 12 4.63 -7.55 17.13
N THR A 13 3.63 -7.15 17.91
CA THR A 13 2.46 -7.93 18.25
C THR A 13 1.28 -7.57 17.34
N ASP A 14 0.23 -8.40 17.32
CA ASP A 14 -1.01 -8.06 16.62
C ASP A 14 -1.61 -6.75 17.15
N ALA A 15 -1.49 -6.48 18.46
CA ALA A 15 -1.94 -5.22 19.06
C ALA A 15 -1.15 -3.99 18.54
N ASP A 16 0.13 -4.16 18.22
CA ASP A 16 0.93 -3.10 17.59
C ASP A 16 0.48 -2.85 16.15
N LEU A 17 0.09 -3.90 15.42
CA LEU A 17 -0.50 -3.76 14.09
C LEU A 17 -1.85 -3.04 14.14
N ASP A 18 -2.71 -3.41 15.09
CA ASP A 18 -4.01 -2.76 15.30
C ASP A 18 -3.82 -1.29 15.64
N ALA A 19 -2.88 -0.96 16.53
CA ALA A 19 -2.55 0.42 16.88
C ALA A 19 -1.95 1.21 15.71
N MET A 20 -1.14 0.58 14.85
CA MET A 20 -0.60 1.21 13.63
C MET A 20 -1.67 1.38 12.54
N ALA A 21 -2.65 0.50 12.48
CA ALA A 21 -3.77 0.56 11.54
C ALA A 21 -4.83 1.58 11.95
N GLU A 22 -5.01 1.81 13.26
CA GLU A 22 -6.04 2.65 13.85
C GLU A 22 -6.16 4.08 13.24
N PRO A 23 -5.06 4.82 12.97
CA PRO A 23 -5.15 6.12 12.31
C PRO A 23 -5.66 6.01 10.87
N TYR A 24 -5.25 4.96 10.15
CA TYR A 24 -5.78 4.69 8.83
C TYR A 24 -7.26 4.36 8.92
N GLU A 25 -7.69 3.49 9.85
CA GLU A 25 -9.08 3.10 10.10
C GLU A 25 -9.99 4.27 10.50
N ARG A 26 -9.50 5.23 11.29
CA ARG A 26 -10.21 6.47 11.61
C ARG A 26 -10.14 7.52 10.51
N GLY A 27 -9.16 7.41 9.61
CA GLY A 27 -8.91 8.40 8.55
C GLY A 27 -8.10 9.62 9.04
N ASP A 28 -7.42 9.49 10.18
CA ASP A 28 -6.59 10.51 10.84
C ASP A 28 -5.10 10.21 10.64
N TYR A 29 -4.74 9.68 9.48
CA TYR A 29 -3.35 9.39 9.13
C TYR A 29 -2.67 10.65 8.63
N ALA A 30 -1.40 10.84 9.02
CA ALA A 30 -0.58 11.90 8.48
C ALA A 30 -0.38 11.65 6.98
N SER A 31 -0.92 12.53 6.14
CA SER A 31 -0.52 12.61 4.75
C SER A 31 0.98 12.91 4.70
N GLY A 32 1.74 12.06 4.00
CA GLY A 32 3.11 12.41 3.63
C GLY A 32 3.13 13.69 2.79
N SER A 33 4.30 14.14 2.36
CA SER A 33 4.45 15.35 1.52
C SER A 33 3.80 15.27 0.13
N GLY A 34 2.97 14.28 -0.13
CA GLY A 34 2.15 14.16 -1.33
C GLY A 34 0.70 14.52 -1.04
N ASP A 35 0.04 15.17 -1.99
CA ASP A 35 -1.35 15.60 -1.86
C ASP A 35 -2.27 14.37 -1.75
N VAL A 36 -2.84 14.16 -0.55
CA VAL A 36 -3.88 13.17 -0.33
C VAL A 36 -5.23 13.86 -0.32
N PHE A 37 -6.04 13.65 -1.36
CA PHE A 37 -7.40 14.16 -1.42
C PHE A 37 -8.35 13.19 -0.73
N THR A 38 -8.74 13.50 0.51
CA THR A 38 -9.78 12.82 1.27
C THR A 38 -11.12 13.54 1.06
N GLY A 39 -12.02 12.99 0.21
CA GLY A 39 -13.34 13.62 0.05
C GLY A 39 -14.37 12.92 -0.85
N SER A 40 -15.62 12.99 -0.36
CA SER A 40 -16.94 12.83 -1.01
C SER A 40 -17.52 11.45 -1.34
N HIS A 41 -16.75 10.36 -1.46
CA HIS A 41 -17.33 9.07 -1.88
C HIS A 41 -17.64 8.08 -0.75
N LEU A 42 -17.48 8.51 0.52
CA LEU A 42 -17.69 7.67 1.69
C LEU A 42 -19.18 7.32 1.89
N ASP A 43 -20.06 8.28 1.62
CA ASP A 43 -21.50 8.16 1.86
C ASP A 43 -22.22 7.24 0.85
N ALA A 44 -21.66 7.06 -0.36
CA ALA A 44 -22.34 6.37 -1.45
C ALA A 44 -22.09 4.84 -1.49
N VAL A 45 -20.98 4.35 -0.93
CA VAL A 45 -20.52 2.96 -1.20
C VAL A 45 -20.13 2.18 0.05
N GLY A 46 -20.18 2.79 1.24
CA GLY A 46 -19.86 2.13 2.52
C GLY A 46 -18.45 1.56 2.62
N LYS A 47 -17.58 1.89 1.66
CA LYS A 47 -16.19 1.43 1.56
C LYS A 47 -15.31 2.65 1.32
N ARG A 48 -14.47 2.98 2.29
CA ARG A 48 -13.52 4.09 2.18
C ARG A 48 -12.46 3.74 1.14
N ARG A 49 -12.49 4.42 0.00
CA ARG A 49 -11.44 4.32 -1.02
C ARG A 49 -10.33 5.30 -0.67
N VAL A 50 -9.12 4.77 -0.47
CA VAL A 50 -7.90 5.57 -0.42
C VAL A 50 -7.41 5.72 -1.86
N THR A 51 -7.40 6.95 -2.37
CA THR A 51 -6.81 7.26 -3.68
C THR A 51 -5.36 7.64 -3.46
N VAL A 52 -4.45 6.71 -3.76
CA VAL A 52 -3.02 6.99 -3.76
C VAL A 52 -2.66 7.60 -5.11
N ILE A 53 -2.12 8.82 -5.10
CA ILE A 53 -1.65 9.51 -6.31
C ILE A 53 -0.18 9.16 -6.48
N TYR A 54 0.15 8.59 -7.63
CA TYR A 54 1.52 8.31 -8.07
C TYR A 54 1.89 9.24 -9.21
N ASP A 55 3.19 9.48 -9.40
CA ASP A 55 3.67 10.21 -10.57
C ASP A 55 3.25 9.48 -11.86
N ALA A 56 2.81 10.24 -12.86
CA ALA A 56 2.39 9.72 -14.17
C ALA A 56 3.52 8.90 -14.82
N ARG A 57 4.77 9.29 -14.66
CA ARG A 57 5.94 8.58 -15.19
C ARG A 57 6.06 7.18 -14.61
N ASP A 58 5.83 7.04 -13.30
CA ASP A 58 5.98 5.76 -12.61
C ASP A 58 4.83 4.81 -12.97
N THR A 59 3.60 5.33 -13.03
CA THR A 59 2.44 4.54 -13.47
C THR A 59 2.57 4.07 -14.92
N GLN A 60 3.07 4.92 -15.82
CA GLN A 60 3.36 4.54 -17.21
C GLN A 60 4.44 3.45 -17.30
N ARG A 61 5.49 3.55 -16.47
CA ARG A 61 6.54 2.53 -16.41
C ARG A 61 5.99 1.18 -15.94
N VAL A 62 5.16 1.16 -14.90
CA VAL A 62 4.50 -0.07 -14.43
C VAL A 62 3.62 -0.67 -15.52
N ALA A 63 2.84 0.15 -16.23
CA ALA A 63 2.01 -0.31 -17.33
C ALA A 63 2.84 -0.92 -18.48
N ALA A 64 3.99 -0.32 -18.82
CA ALA A 64 4.89 -0.86 -19.83
C ALA A 64 5.48 -2.22 -19.44
N ILE A 65 5.88 -2.39 -18.17
CA ILE A 65 6.40 -3.66 -17.65
C ILE A 65 5.30 -4.73 -17.62
N ALA A 66 4.09 -4.39 -17.18
CA ALA A 66 2.96 -5.31 -17.16
C ALA A 66 2.64 -5.80 -18.59
N ARG A 67 2.64 -4.89 -19.57
CA ARG A 67 2.42 -5.20 -20.99
C ARG A 67 3.50 -6.10 -21.56
N SER A 68 4.78 -5.84 -21.27
CA SER A 68 5.88 -6.67 -21.78
C SER A 68 5.86 -8.09 -21.20
N ARG A 69 5.35 -8.26 -19.99
CA ARG A 69 5.20 -9.55 -19.30
C ARG A 69 3.86 -10.24 -19.57
N GLY A 70 2.89 -9.59 -20.22
CA GLY A 70 1.56 -10.13 -20.45
C GLY A 70 0.74 -10.33 -19.16
N VAL A 71 1.03 -9.57 -18.11
CA VAL A 71 0.37 -9.67 -16.79
C VAL A 71 -0.40 -8.40 -16.44
N LYS A 72 -1.20 -8.45 -15.37
CA LYS A 72 -1.86 -7.28 -14.82
C LYS A 72 -0.85 -6.40 -14.07
N THR A 73 -1.08 -5.08 -14.06
CA THR A 73 -0.27 -4.13 -13.29
C THR A 73 -0.24 -4.45 -11.79
N SER A 74 -1.32 -5.04 -11.26
CA SER A 74 -1.37 -5.51 -9.87
C SER A 74 -0.28 -6.53 -9.54
N GLU A 75 0.10 -7.40 -10.48
CA GLU A 75 1.19 -8.36 -10.24
C GLU A 75 2.55 -7.66 -10.11
N ILE A 76 2.77 -6.58 -10.87
CA ILE A 76 4.00 -5.79 -10.77
C ILE A 76 4.13 -5.15 -9.38
N TYR A 77 3.04 -4.64 -8.83
CA TYR A 77 3.04 -4.07 -7.48
C TYR A 77 3.29 -5.13 -6.39
N ARG A 78 2.75 -6.34 -6.56
CA ARG A 78 3.01 -7.46 -5.64
C ARG A 78 4.47 -7.90 -5.69
N ASP A 79 5.02 -8.10 -6.90
CA ASP A 79 6.44 -8.43 -7.09
C ASP A 79 7.36 -7.39 -6.42
N ALA A 80 7.03 -6.10 -6.57
CA ALA A 80 7.80 -5.01 -5.97
C ALA A 80 7.72 -5.03 -4.44
N LEU A 81 6.54 -5.31 -3.88
CA LEU A 81 6.35 -5.46 -2.44
C LEU A 81 7.13 -6.66 -1.89
N ASP A 82 7.03 -7.82 -2.55
CA ASP A 82 7.75 -9.04 -2.16
C ASP A 82 9.27 -8.82 -2.20
N TYR A 83 9.78 -8.15 -3.24
CA TYR A 83 11.19 -7.78 -3.35
C TYR A 83 11.63 -6.86 -2.20
N TYR A 84 10.85 -5.83 -1.91
CA TYR A 84 11.14 -4.90 -0.80
C TYR A 84 11.19 -5.64 0.54
N LEU A 85 10.21 -6.51 0.81
CA LEU A 85 10.15 -7.30 2.05
C LEU A 85 11.30 -8.32 2.14
N ALA A 86 11.74 -8.89 1.02
CA ALA A 86 12.90 -9.79 0.99
C ALA A 86 14.22 -9.06 1.25
N ALA A 87 14.34 -7.81 0.80
CA ALA A 87 15.54 -6.99 0.99
C ALA A 87 15.72 -6.45 2.42
N GLN A 88 14.71 -6.57 3.28
CA GLN A 88 14.79 -6.16 4.69
C GLN A 88 15.28 -7.27 5.64
N VAL A 89 15.69 -8.42 5.10
CA VAL A 89 16.23 -9.56 5.88
C VAL A 89 17.67 -9.30 6.31
#